data_AF-A0A5S9MFB4-F1
#
_entry.id   AF-A0A5S9MFB4-F1
#
_cell.length_a   1.000
_cell.length_b   1.000
_cell.length_c   1.000
_cell.angle_alpha   90.00
_cell.angle_beta   90.00
_cell.angle_gamma   90.00
#
_symmetry.space_group_name_H-M   'P 1'
#
loop_
_entity.id
_entity.type
_entity.pdbx_description
1 polymer ?
#
loop_
_entity_poly.entity_id
_entity_poly.type
_entity_poly.pdbx_seq_one_letter_code
_entity_poly.pdbx_strand_id
1 'polypeptide(L)'
;MNSVDLKEDLQSLLSLENTHQNLSVPKLVEKILARNEGVLTSTGAVRATTGAYTGRSPKDKFIVKEESSEHKIDWGQVNQPISKEAFDRLYTKVVSY
;
A
#
# COMPACT_ATOMS: atom_id res chain seq x y z
N MET A 1 -3.41 -12.20 16.17
CA MET A 1 -4.51 -11.60 15.41
C MET A 1 -4.80 -12.55 14.27
N ASN A 2 -6.04 -13.00 14.16
CA ASN A 2 -6.42 -14.03 13.18
C ASN A 2 -6.85 -13.36 11.87
N SER A 3 -6.93 -14.14 10.79
CA SER A 3 -7.29 -13.62 9.45
C SER A 3 -8.68 -12.99 9.38
N VAL A 4 -9.53 -13.22 10.38
CA VAL A 4 -10.87 -12.65 10.51
C VAL A 4 -10.76 -11.19 11.00
N ASP A 5 -10.01 -10.95 12.08
CA ASP A 5 -9.78 -9.60 12.65
C ASP A 5 -9.22 -8.64 11.60
N LEU A 6 -8.24 -9.08 10.80
CA LEU A 6 -7.64 -8.25 9.74
C LEU A 6 -8.66 -7.82 8.68
N LYS A 7 -9.64 -8.68 8.36
CA LYS A 7 -10.68 -8.38 7.38
C LYS A 7 -11.67 -7.36 7.93
N GLU A 8 -12.04 -7.46 9.20
CA GLU A 8 -12.97 -6.52 9.83
C GLU A 8 -12.39 -5.11 9.88
N ASP A 9 -11.12 -4.96 10.29
CA ASP A 9 -10.42 -3.66 10.31
C ASP A 9 -10.41 -2.99 8.93
N LEU A 10 -10.14 -3.77 7.88
CA LEU A 10 -10.15 -3.27 6.51
C LEU A 10 -11.55 -2.86 6.05
N GLN A 11 -12.58 -3.64 6.37
CA GLN A 11 -13.96 -3.27 6.01
C GLN A 11 -14.41 -1.99 6.72
N SER A 12 -14.02 -1.81 7.98
CA SER A 12 -14.26 -0.57 8.71
C SER A 12 -13.66 0.63 7.99
N LEU A 13 -12.39 0.57 7.61
CA LEU A 13 -11.72 1.62 6.83
C LEU A 13 -12.43 1.93 5.50
N LEU A 14 -12.83 0.89 4.78
CA LEU A 14 -13.50 1.03 3.48
C LEU A 14 -14.92 1.59 3.59
N SER A 15 -15.53 1.57 4.78
CA SER A 15 -16.86 2.12 5.05
C SER A 15 -16.86 3.60 5.45
N LEU A 16 -15.68 4.21 5.62
CA LEU A 16 -15.56 5.62 6.00
C LEU A 16 -16.11 6.55 4.91
N GLU A 17 -16.67 7.69 5.32
CA GLU A 17 -17.33 8.66 4.45
C GLU A 17 -16.39 9.25 3.37
N ASN A 18 -15.09 9.38 3.69
CA ASN A 18 -14.07 9.87 2.78
C ASN A 18 -13.54 8.80 1.80
N THR A 19 -14.10 7.59 1.82
CA THR A 19 -13.76 6.54 0.86
C THR A 19 -14.38 6.84 -0.49
N HIS A 20 -13.54 6.84 -1.53
CA HIS A 20 -13.97 7.04 -2.91
C HIS A 20 -13.68 5.80 -3.74
N GLN A 21 -14.71 5.26 -4.40
CA GLN A 21 -14.60 4.06 -5.22
C GLN A 21 -14.57 4.42 -6.71
N ASN A 22 -13.64 3.83 -7.45
CA ASN A 22 -13.56 3.90 -8.91
C ASN A 22 -13.69 5.32 -9.50
N LEU A 23 -12.95 6.28 -8.93
CA LEU A 23 -12.91 7.65 -9.46
C LEU A 23 -12.41 7.64 -10.91
N SER A 24 -13.04 8.45 -11.77
CA SER A 24 -12.55 8.68 -13.11
C SER A 24 -11.21 9.42 -13.08
N VAL A 25 -10.42 9.30 -14.15
CA VAL A 25 -9.12 9.98 -14.28
C VAL A 25 -9.23 11.49 -14.01
N PRO A 26 -10.22 12.24 -14.55
CA PRO A 26 -10.35 13.67 -14.23
C PRO A 26 -10.56 13.95 -12.73
N LYS A 27 -11.39 13.15 -12.03
CA LYS A 27 -11.60 13.31 -10.59
C LYS A 27 -10.34 13.02 -9.78
N LEU A 28 -9.50 12.07 -10.23
CA LEU A 28 -8.19 11.82 -9.63
C LEU A 28 -7.24 13.01 -9.82
N VAL A 29 -7.23 13.62 -11.02
CA VAL A 29 -6.43 14.82 -11.30
C VAL A 29 -6.86 15.99 -10.42
N GLU A 30 -8.16 16.26 -10.29
CA GLU A 30 -8.71 17.30 -9.42
C GLU A 30 -8.26 17.10 -7.96
N LYS A 31 -8.30 15.87 -7.45
CA LYS A 31 -7.83 15.53 -6.09
C LYS A 31 -6.34 15.80 -5.91
N ILE A 32 -5.51 15.42 -6.88
CA ILE A 32 -4.04 15.65 -6.83
C ILE A 32 -3.74 17.15 -6.73
N LEU A 33 -4.42 17.96 -7.54
CA LEU A 33 -4.25 19.41 -7.55
C LEU A 33 -4.76 20.04 -6.25
N ALA A 34 -5.94 19.65 -5.78
CA ALA A 34 -6.52 20.17 -4.53
C ALA A 34 -5.66 19.85 -3.29
N ARG A 35 -4.93 18.74 -3.31
CA ARG A 35 -4.04 18.31 -2.21
C ARG A 35 -2.59 18.80 -2.36
N ASN A 36 -2.26 19.52 -3.44
CA ASN A 36 -0.90 19.93 -3.77
C ASN A 36 0.10 18.74 -3.86
N GLU A 37 -0.38 17.57 -4.28
CA GLU A 37 0.44 16.34 -4.43
C GLU A 37 1.13 16.25 -5.79
N GLY A 38 0.78 17.14 -6.72
CA GLY A 38 1.36 17.24 -8.05
C GLY A 38 0.88 18.48 -8.79
N VAL A 39 1.40 18.69 -10.00
CA VAL A 39 1.03 19.81 -10.87
C VAL A 39 0.73 19.34 -12.28
N LEU A 40 -0.01 20.14 -13.05
CA LEU A 40 -0.14 19.92 -14.49
C LEU A 40 1.08 20.47 -15.23
N THR A 41 1.58 19.68 -16.17
CA THR A 41 2.55 20.13 -17.19
C THR A 41 1.84 20.97 -18.26
N SER A 42 2.61 21.62 -19.13
CA SER A 42 2.06 22.42 -20.24
C SER A 42 1.21 21.60 -21.23
N THR A 43 1.39 20.28 -21.26
CA THR A 43 0.63 19.35 -22.11
C THR A 43 -0.52 18.67 -21.37
N GLY A 44 -0.79 19.03 -20.11
CA GLY A 44 -1.88 18.50 -19.31
C GLY A 44 -1.59 17.18 -18.60
N ALA A 45 -0.38 16.62 -18.71
CA ALA A 45 0.02 15.46 -17.92
C ALA A 45 0.27 15.86 -16.45
N VAL A 46 -0.05 14.96 -15.50
CA VAL A 46 0.27 15.14 -14.08
C VAL A 46 1.77 14.87 -13.85
N ARG A 47 2.45 15.81 -13.21
CA ARG A 47 3.82 15.67 -12.71
C ARG A 47 3.80 15.68 -11.17
N ALA A 48 4.25 14.59 -10.58
CA ALA A 48 4.47 14.45 -9.14
C ALA A 48 5.96 14.13 -8.85
N THR A 49 6.39 14.29 -7.61
CA THR A 49 7.73 13.94 -7.14
C THR A 49 7.64 12.95 -6.00
N THR A 50 8.45 11.89 -6.01
CA THR A 50 8.44 10.82 -4.98
C THR A 50 9.41 11.07 -3.82
N GLY A 51 10.09 12.22 -3.81
CA GLY A 51 11.03 12.60 -2.75
C GLY A 51 12.33 11.79 -2.80
N ALA A 52 12.79 11.33 -1.65
CA ALA A 52 14.07 10.62 -1.50
C ALA A 52 14.12 9.27 -2.24
N TYR A 53 12.96 8.63 -2.44
CA TYR A 53 12.86 7.31 -3.06
C TYR A 53 12.38 7.43 -4.51
N THR A 54 13.32 7.49 -5.45
CA THR A 54 13.05 7.68 -6.89
C THR A 54 13.08 6.38 -7.70
N GLY A 55 13.23 5.24 -7.02
CA GLY A 55 13.26 3.91 -7.60
C GLY A 55 12.73 2.86 -6.64
N ARG A 56 12.90 1.59 -6.99
CA ARG A 56 12.55 0.48 -6.08
C ARG A 56 13.51 0.46 -4.89
N SER A 57 13.02 -0.06 -3.76
CA SER A 57 13.84 -0.43 -2.60
C SER A 57 13.84 -1.96 -2.45
N PRO A 58 14.67 -2.71 -3.21
CA PRO A 58 14.57 -4.18 -3.26
C PRO A 58 14.76 -4.85 -1.90
N LYS A 59 15.54 -4.22 -1.01
CA LYS A 59 15.81 -4.73 0.33
C LYS A 59 14.65 -4.57 1.31
N ASP A 60 13.64 -3.78 0.97
CA ASP A 60 12.46 -3.52 1.80
C ASP A 60 11.22 -4.29 1.33
N LYS A 61 11.39 -5.24 0.39
CA LYS A 61 10.34 -6.18 -0.01
C LYS A 61 10.46 -7.47 0.79
N PHE A 62 9.37 -7.84 1.47
CA PHE A 62 9.26 -9.08 2.23
C PHE A 62 8.05 -9.90 1.77
N ILE A 63 8.10 -11.20 2.03
CA ILE A 63 6.95 -12.10 1.92
C ILE A 63 6.74 -12.75 3.29
N VAL A 64 5.49 -12.74 3.76
CA VAL A 64 5.14 -13.38 5.04
C VAL A 64 5.42 -14.87 4.91
N LYS A 65 6.22 -15.41 5.84
CA LYS A 65 6.45 -16.85 5.91
C LYS A 65 5.26 -17.51 6.60
N GLU A 66 4.42 -18.16 5.82
CA GLU A 66 3.22 -18.89 6.28
C GLU A 66 3.20 -20.31 5.74
N GLU A 67 2.59 -21.24 6.47
CA GLU A 67 2.59 -22.68 6.16
C GLU A 67 1.99 -23.00 4.77
N SER A 68 0.99 -22.22 4.34
CA SER A 68 0.27 -22.44 3.07
C SER A 68 1.14 -22.22 1.82
N SER A 69 2.22 -21.44 1.95
CA SER A 69 3.07 -21.00 0.84
C SER A 69 4.56 -21.21 1.08
N GLU A 70 5.01 -21.57 2.29
CA GLU A 70 6.44 -21.61 2.61
C GLU A 70 7.27 -22.54 1.73
N HIS A 71 6.70 -23.66 1.27
CA HIS A 71 7.38 -24.61 0.39
C HIS A 71 7.26 -24.25 -1.10
N LYS A 72 6.51 -23.21 -1.44
CA LYS A 72 6.27 -22.75 -2.82
C LYS A 72 7.10 -21.52 -3.19
N ILE A 73 7.80 -20.94 -2.21
CA ILE A 73 8.57 -19.71 -2.38
C ILE A 73 10.06 -20.04 -2.43
N ASP A 74 10.73 -19.50 -3.44
CA ASP A 74 12.19 -19.51 -3.55
C ASP A 74 12.78 -18.43 -2.62
N TRP A 75 13.12 -18.83 -1.39
CA TRP A 75 13.60 -17.94 -0.34
C TRP A 75 15.04 -17.49 -0.57
N GLY A 76 15.32 -16.19 -0.35
CA GLY A 76 16.66 -15.65 -0.51
C GLY A 76 16.68 -14.13 -0.40
N GLN A 77 17.72 -13.51 -0.96
CA GLN A 77 17.87 -12.04 -0.92
C GLN A 77 16.75 -11.29 -1.65
N VAL A 78 16.08 -11.93 -2.63
CA VAL A 78 14.97 -11.33 -3.40
C VAL A 78 13.62 -11.53 -2.71
N ASN A 79 13.38 -12.72 -2.17
CA ASN A 79 12.17 -13.07 -1.43
C ASN A 79 12.56 -13.23 0.04
N GLN A 80 12.63 -12.11 0.74
CA GLN A 80 13.03 -12.10 2.15
C GLN A 80 11.83 -12.49 3.02
N PRO A 81 11.99 -13.44 3.96
CA PRO A 81 10.91 -13.81 4.85
C PRO A 81 10.67 -12.72 5.92
N ILE A 82 9.42 -12.47 6.25
CA ILE A 82 9.01 -11.78 7.48
C ILE A 82 8.10 -12.70 8.29
N SER A 83 8.20 -12.66 9.63
CA SER A 83 7.32 -13.47 10.47
C SER A 83 5.89 -12.96 10.41
N LYS A 84 4.92 -13.85 10.59
CA LYS A 84 3.50 -13.48 10.63
C LYS A 84 3.23 -12.43 11.71
N GLU A 85 3.84 -12.56 12.89
CA GLU A 85 3.64 -11.66 14.02
C GLU A 85 4.18 -10.25 13.73
N ALA A 86 5.31 -10.15 13.02
CA ALA A 86 5.85 -8.87 12.61
C ALA A 86 4.97 -8.19 11.56
N PHE A 87 4.44 -8.97 10.61
CA PHE A 87 3.44 -8.49 9.65
C PHE A 87 2.17 -8.01 10.35
N ASP A 88 1.58 -8.82 11.25
CA ASP A 88 0.36 -8.49 11.97
C ASP A 88 0.51 -7.14 12.72
N ARG A 89 1.63 -6.93 13.42
CA ARG A 89 1.90 -5.65 14.12
C ARG A 89 1.99 -4.46 13.16
N LEU A 90 2.65 -4.63 12.02
CA LEU A 90 2.75 -3.58 11.01
C LEU A 90 1.39 -3.29 10.38
N TYR A 91 0.62 -4.33 10.08
CA TYR A 91 -0.71 -4.22 9.52
C TYR A 91 -1.62 -3.42 10.44
N THR A 92 -1.74 -3.80 11.72
CA THR A 92 -2.58 -3.09 12.69
C THR A 92 -2.20 -1.62 12.77
N LYS A 93 -0.89 -1.31 12.81
CA LYS A 93 -0.41 0.07 12.83
C LYS A 93 -0.82 0.87 11.58
N VAL A 94 -0.84 0.24 10.40
CA VAL A 94 -1.19 0.91 9.14
C VAL A 94 -2.69 1.14 9.04
N VAL A 95 -3.51 0.15 9.43
CA VAL A 95 -4.98 0.31 9.36
C VAL A 95 -5.53 1.28 10.42
N SER A 96 -4.76 1.55 11.48
CA SER A 96 -5.14 2.51 12.53
C SER A 96 -4.51 3.91 12.38
N TYR A 97 -3.82 4.20 11.28
CA TYR A 97 -3.12 5.48 11.06
C TYR A 97 -4.06 6.56 10.52
#